data_AF-A0A2V2UPM4-F1
#
_entry.id   AF-A0A2V2UPM4-F1
#
_cell.length_a   1.000
_cell.length_b   1.000
_cell.length_c   1.000
_cell.angle_alpha   90.00
_cell.angle_beta   90.00
_cell.angle_gamma   90.00
#
_symmetry.space_group_name_H-M   'P 1'
#
loop_
_entity.id
_entity.type
_entity.pdbx_description
1 polymer ?
#
loop_
_entity_poly.entity_id
_entity_poly.type
_entity_poly.pdbx_seq_one_letter_code
_entity_poly.pdbx_strand_id
1 'polypeptide(L)'
;MNYRLGGRGTPPFRLVHSMELLTTHRAELMLQIRADIPVSTSGIGFSAIVPMPSICTAASVEFGLGATEQTYEYKEEEKCVIWYIGKFLGGTEQLCKIRFSTSSPITAATKRSVGPISMRFEIPQYSFSGLCIRVLRLEERSSSYNPTRWIRNVTLANSYVFRTC
;
A
#
# COMPACT_ATOMS: atom_id res chain seq x y z
N MET A 1 -25.11 4.28 -10.99
CA MET A 1 -25.10 5.39 -10.03
C MET A 1 -23.65 5.64 -9.64
N ASN A 2 -23.12 6.83 -9.91
CA ASN A 2 -21.75 7.21 -9.55
C ASN A 2 -21.83 8.22 -8.40
N TYR A 3 -21.01 8.03 -7.36
CA TYR A 3 -20.95 8.95 -6.24
C TYR A 3 -19.49 9.27 -5.90
N ARG A 4 -19.28 10.45 -5.29
CA ARG A 4 -17.97 10.90 -4.83
C ARG A 4 -18.11 11.42 -3.40
N LEU A 5 -17.25 10.94 -2.51
CA LEU A 5 -17.15 11.47 -1.16
C LEU A 5 -15.90 12.35 -1.08
N GLY A 6 -16.04 13.57 -0.55
CA GLY A 6 -14.93 14.42 -0.14
C GLY A 6 -14.98 14.54 1.38
N GLY A 7 -14.13 13.82 2.11
CA GLY A 7 -14.23 13.83 3.57
C GLY A 7 -13.28 12.88 4.30
N ARG A 8 -13.04 13.22 5.57
CA ARG A 8 -12.06 12.66 6.52
C ARG A 8 -12.40 11.23 6.95
N GLY A 9 -12.14 10.24 6.09
CA GLY A 9 -12.03 8.85 6.50
C GLY A 9 -10.63 8.57 7.08
N THR A 10 -10.52 7.69 8.08
CA THR A 10 -9.22 7.18 8.52
C THR A 10 -8.63 6.33 7.41
N PRO A 11 -7.45 6.68 6.87
CA PRO A 11 -6.82 5.91 5.80
C PRO A 11 -6.72 4.42 6.16
N PRO A 12 -7.02 3.49 5.23
CA PRO A 12 -6.99 2.05 5.52
C PRO A 12 -5.58 1.54 5.85
N PHE A 13 -4.55 2.24 5.38
CA PHE A 13 -3.15 1.93 5.69
C PHE A 13 -2.42 3.19 6.12
N ARG A 14 -1.67 3.11 7.22
CA ARG A 14 -0.74 4.17 7.62
C ARG A 14 0.68 3.76 7.25
N LEU A 15 1.44 4.70 6.72
CA LEU A 15 2.86 4.56 6.48
C LEU A 15 3.63 5.45 7.45
N VAL A 16 4.57 4.86 8.16
CA VAL A 16 5.65 5.56 8.86
C VAL A 16 6.94 5.22 8.14
N HIS A 17 7.80 6.22 7.93
CA HIS A 17 9.09 6.02 7.29
C HIS A 17 10.19 6.77 8.03
N SER A 18 11.40 6.24 8.01
CA SER A 18 12.61 6.91 8.50
C SER A 18 13.80 6.56 7.62
N MET A 19 14.73 7.50 7.45
CA MET A 19 15.92 7.30 6.62
C MET A 19 17.19 7.60 7.41
N GLU A 20 18.05 6.60 7.50
CA GLU A 20 19.31 6.65 8.22
C GLU A 20 20.49 6.54 7.25
N LEU A 21 21.55 7.31 7.52
CA LEU A 21 22.78 7.24 6.76
C LEU A 21 23.68 6.18 7.40
N LEU A 22 24.02 5.12 6.67
CA LEU A 22 24.93 4.09 7.15
C LEU A 22 26.38 4.49 6.90
N THR A 23 26.68 4.97 5.70
CA THR A 23 27.98 5.51 5.30
C THR A 23 27.78 6.67 4.33
N THR A 24 28.85 7.34 3.92
CA THR A 24 28.80 8.43 2.94
C THR A 24 28.04 8.08 1.65
N HIS A 25 28.06 6.80 1.24
CA HIS A 25 27.44 6.32 -0.01
C HIS A 25 26.33 5.29 0.21
N ARG A 26 25.96 4.99 1.46
CA ARG A 26 24.95 3.97 1.78
C ARG A 26 23.94 4.49 2.79
N ALA A 27 22.67 4.24 2.52
CA ALA A 27 21.58 4.60 3.44
C ALA A 27 20.61 3.43 3.60
N GLU A 28 19.89 3.46 4.72
CA GLU A 28 18.79 2.57 5.04
C GLU A 28 17.51 3.39 5.13
N LEU A 29 16.49 2.99 4.40
CA LEU A 29 15.13 3.52 4.47
C LEU A 29 14.24 2.46 5.12
N MET A 30 13.76 2.75 6.32
CA MET A 30 12.82 1.91 7.03
C MET A 30 11.39 2.35 6.71
N LEU A 31 10.56 1.39 6.31
CA LEU A 31 9.13 1.56 6.01
C LEU A 31 8.33 0.66 6.92
N GLN A 32 7.45 1.25 7.72
CA GLN A 32 6.51 0.55 8.58
C GLN A 32 5.10 0.87 8.12
N ILE A 33 4.37 -0.16 7.70
CA ILE A 33 3.00 -0.05 7.22
C ILE A 33 2.09 -0.71 8.22
N ARG A 34 1.06 0.01 8.66
CA ARG A 34 0.02 -0.50 9.54
C ARG A 34 -1.31 -0.55 8.80
N ALA A 35 -1.99 -1.69 8.88
CA ALA A 35 -3.35 -1.84 8.37
C ALA A 35 -4.38 -1.39 9.41
N ASP A 36 -4.96 -0.21 9.21
CA ASP A 36 -6.07 0.32 10.00
C ASP A 36 -7.44 -0.11 9.42
N ILE A 37 -7.50 -1.36 8.97
CA ILE A 37 -8.75 -2.02 8.57
C ILE A 37 -9.15 -3.03 9.66
N PRO A 38 -10.43 -3.42 9.74
CA PRO A 38 -10.89 -4.41 10.71
C PRO A 38 -10.07 -5.70 10.64
N VAL A 39 -9.77 -6.31 11.79
CA VAL A 39 -9.00 -7.57 11.88
C VAL A 39 -9.65 -8.75 11.16
N SER A 40 -10.97 -8.69 10.94
CA SER A 40 -11.74 -9.65 10.15
C SER A 40 -11.51 -9.54 8.65
N THR A 41 -10.81 -8.49 8.20
CA THR A 41 -10.59 -8.16 6.79
C THR A 41 -9.10 -8.24 6.48
N SER A 42 -8.78 -8.64 5.26
CA SER A 42 -7.41 -8.64 4.75
C SER A 42 -7.33 -7.95 3.39
N GLY A 43 -6.31 -7.11 3.19
CA GLY A 43 -5.94 -6.62 1.88
C GLY A 43 -5.19 -7.68 1.08
N ILE A 44 -5.31 -7.64 -0.25
CA ILE A 44 -4.61 -8.50 -1.20
C ILE A 44 -3.95 -7.67 -2.30
N GLY A 45 -2.96 -8.26 -2.96
CA GLY A 45 -2.28 -7.61 -4.09
C GLY A 45 -1.61 -6.31 -3.69
N PHE A 46 -1.06 -6.27 -2.47
CA PHE A 46 -0.45 -5.07 -1.94
C PHE A 46 0.92 -4.86 -2.61
N SER A 47 1.16 -3.65 -3.12
CA SER A 47 2.46 -3.23 -3.60
C SER A 47 2.76 -1.80 -3.18
N ALA A 48 3.93 -1.58 -2.57
CA ALA A 48 4.46 -0.27 -2.26
C ALA A 48 5.63 0.03 -3.19
N ILE A 49 5.50 1.11 -3.97
CA ILE A 49 6.49 1.58 -4.93
C ILE A 49 7.22 2.75 -4.28
N VAL A 50 8.53 2.57 -4.10
CA VAL A 50 9.42 3.50 -3.41
C VAL A 50 10.41 4.05 -4.43
N PRO A 51 10.27 5.31 -4.85
CA PRO A 51 11.22 5.93 -5.78
C PRO A 51 12.59 6.09 -5.11
N MET A 52 13.64 5.72 -5.82
CA MET A 52 15.03 5.88 -5.39
C MET A 52 15.65 7.13 -6.05
N PRO A 53 16.71 7.70 -5.46
CA PRO A 53 17.47 8.77 -6.11
C PRO A 53 18.03 8.31 -7.46
N SER A 54 18.17 9.22 -8.42
CA SER A 54 18.75 8.91 -9.75
C SER A 54 20.18 8.36 -9.67
N ILE A 55 20.91 8.74 -8.62
CA ILE A 55 22.27 8.29 -8.32
C ILE A 55 22.34 6.90 -7.66
N CYS A 56 21.19 6.25 -7.42
CA CYS A 56 21.12 4.92 -6.82
C CYS A 56 21.71 3.87 -7.78
N THR A 57 22.71 3.14 -7.31
CA THR A 57 23.39 2.09 -8.06
C THR A 57 22.83 0.72 -7.73
N ALA A 58 22.52 0.45 -6.47
CA ALA A 58 21.95 -0.81 -6.03
C ALA A 58 21.01 -0.60 -4.85
N ALA A 59 19.94 -1.39 -4.78
CA ALA A 59 19.03 -1.45 -3.64
C ALA A 59 18.70 -2.90 -3.30
N SER A 60 18.64 -3.20 -2.01
CA SER A 60 18.24 -4.50 -1.46
C SER A 60 17.25 -4.29 -0.33
N VAL A 61 16.36 -5.25 -0.13
CA VAL A 61 15.33 -5.18 0.91
C VAL A 61 15.50 -6.30 1.92
N GLU A 62 15.37 -5.94 3.19
CA GLU A 62 15.29 -6.86 4.32
C GLU A 62 13.91 -6.73 4.96
N PHE A 63 13.22 -7.85 5.14
CA PHE A 63 11.91 -7.89 5.76
C PHE A 63 12.01 -8.12 7.27
N GLY A 64 10.99 -7.68 8.02
CA GLY A 64 10.86 -7.97 9.44
C GLY A 64 10.69 -9.46 9.75
N LEU A 65 10.91 -9.84 11.01
CA LEU A 65 10.67 -11.19 11.51
C LEU A 65 9.19 -11.56 11.31
N GLY A 66 8.92 -12.73 10.72
CA GLY A 66 7.56 -13.20 10.44
C GLY A 66 6.95 -12.68 9.14
N ALA A 67 7.75 -12.08 8.25
CA ALA A 67 7.32 -11.69 6.91
C ALA A 67 6.94 -12.91 6.05
N THR A 68 5.65 -13.18 5.93
CA THR A 68 5.09 -14.20 5.03
C THR A 68 4.58 -13.56 3.75
N GLU A 69 4.81 -14.20 2.61
CA GLU A 69 4.33 -13.73 1.28
C GLU A 69 4.82 -12.33 0.91
N GLN A 70 6.02 -11.96 1.36
CA GLN A 70 6.66 -10.70 1.00
C GLN A 70 7.80 -10.93 0.02
N THR A 71 7.78 -10.17 -1.07
CA THR A 71 8.85 -10.17 -2.07
C THR A 71 9.15 -8.74 -2.46
N TYR A 72 10.30 -8.52 -3.08
CA TYR A 72 10.67 -7.20 -3.58
C TYR A 72 11.32 -7.32 -4.95
N GLU A 73 11.27 -6.21 -5.68
CA GLU A 73 11.89 -6.06 -6.98
C GLU A 73 12.53 -4.68 -7.03
N TYR A 74 13.80 -4.61 -7.41
CA TYR A 74 14.46 -3.34 -7.70
C TYR A 74 14.50 -3.16 -9.22
N LYS A 75 13.80 -2.14 -9.71
CA LYS A 75 13.80 -1.74 -11.11
C LYS A 75 14.85 -0.65 -11.31
N GLU A 76 16.00 -1.05 -11.84
CA GLU A 76 17.11 -0.13 -12.04
C GLU A 76 16.79 0.96 -13.08
N GLU A 77 16.06 0.62 -14.14
CA GLU A 77 15.66 1.55 -15.21
C GLU A 77 14.69 2.64 -14.71
N GLU A 78 13.70 2.23 -13.92
CA GLU A 78 12.70 3.14 -13.32
C GLU A 78 13.21 3.81 -12.02
N LYS A 79 14.40 3.41 -11.55
CA LYS A 79 14.97 3.79 -10.25
C LYS A 79 13.94 3.69 -9.12
N CYS A 80 13.28 2.54 -8.99
CA CYS A 80 12.31 2.31 -7.93
C CYS A 80 12.45 0.92 -7.31
N VAL A 81 12.12 0.80 -6.03
CA VAL A 81 11.97 -0.47 -5.33
C VAL A 81 10.48 -0.73 -5.16
N ILE A 82 10.03 -1.90 -5.59
CA ILE A 82 8.66 -2.36 -5.41
C ILE A 82 8.67 -3.44 -4.34
N TRP A 83 7.91 -3.21 -3.27
CA TRP A 83 7.67 -4.17 -2.21
C TRP A 83 6.28 -4.78 -2.38
N TYR A 84 6.23 -6.08 -2.60
CA TYR A 84 4.99 -6.85 -2.74
C TYR A 84 4.65 -7.57 -1.44
N ILE A 85 3.37 -7.57 -1.08
CA ILE A 85 2.81 -8.34 0.02
C ILE A 85 1.56 -9.05 -0.51
N GLY A 86 1.57 -10.39 -0.51
CA GLY A 86 0.45 -11.19 -1.01
C GLY A 86 -0.84 -10.92 -0.26
N LYS A 87 -0.77 -11.08 1.08
CA LYS A 87 -1.88 -10.87 1.99
C LYS A 87 -1.49 -9.96 3.15
N PHE A 88 -2.28 -8.92 3.39
CA PHE A 88 -2.10 -7.97 4.48
C PHE A 88 -3.27 -8.08 5.48
N LEU A 89 -3.01 -8.61 6.68
CA LEU A 89 -4.06 -8.79 7.68
C LEU A 89 -4.40 -7.45 8.37
N GLY A 90 -5.70 -7.20 8.58
CA GLY A 90 -6.15 -6.03 9.33
C GLY A 90 -5.62 -6.01 10.76
N GLY A 91 -5.28 -4.81 11.25
CA GLY A 91 -4.70 -4.62 12.59
C GLY A 91 -3.24 -5.05 12.73
N THR A 92 -2.61 -5.56 11.68
CA THR A 92 -1.19 -5.95 11.69
C THR A 92 -0.29 -4.84 11.16
N GLU A 93 1.00 -4.97 11.48
CA GLU A 93 2.06 -4.08 11.02
C GLU A 93 3.12 -4.89 10.26
N GLN A 94 3.60 -4.34 9.16
CA GLN A 94 4.64 -4.94 8.33
C GLN A 94 5.80 -3.97 8.21
N LEU A 95 7.02 -4.49 8.38
CA LEU A 95 8.25 -3.70 8.36
C LEU A 95 9.13 -4.14 7.19
N CYS A 96 9.62 -3.15 6.46
CA CYS A 96 10.52 -3.31 5.33
C CYS A 96 11.70 -2.35 5.49
N LYS A 97 12.93 -2.86 5.36
CA LYS A 97 14.16 -2.08 5.40
C LYS A 97 14.81 -2.12 4.03
N ILE A 98 14.89 -0.97 3.38
CA ILE A 98 15.49 -0.82 2.06
C ILE A 98 16.88 -0.25 2.23
N ARG A 99 17.91 -1.04 1.96
CA ARG A 99 19.30 -0.59 1.93
C ARG A 99 19.68 -0.26 0.51
N PHE A 100 20.17 0.95 0.27
CA PHE A 100 20.60 1.37 -1.06
C PHE A 100 21.97 2.02 -1.01
N SER A 101 22.68 1.89 -2.12
CA SER A 101 24.00 2.46 -2.36
C SER A 101 23.93 3.48 -3.49
N THR A 102 24.72 4.54 -3.40
CA THR A 102 24.73 5.63 -4.38
C THR A 102 26.13 5.85 -4.96
N SER A 103 26.18 6.28 -6.23
CA SER A 103 27.45 6.58 -6.92
C SER A 103 28.15 7.83 -6.35
N SER A 104 27.38 8.79 -5.83
CA SER A 104 27.88 9.99 -5.17
C SER A 104 27.46 10.06 -3.69
N PRO A 105 28.12 10.89 -2.87
CA PRO A 105 27.78 11.04 -1.46
C PRO A 105 26.32 11.40 -1.22
N ILE A 106 25.70 10.77 -0.22
CA ILE A 106 24.31 11.03 0.16
C ILE A 106 24.26 12.35 0.92
N THR A 107 23.64 13.36 0.31
CA THR A 107 23.42 14.67 0.91
C THR A 107 21.95 14.84 1.34
N ALA A 108 21.64 15.93 2.05
CA ALA A 108 20.25 16.29 2.35
C ALA A 108 19.39 16.49 1.09
N ALA A 109 19.99 16.84 -0.06
CA ALA A 109 19.29 16.91 -1.33
C ALA A 109 18.95 15.50 -1.86
N THR A 110 19.90 14.57 -1.77
CA THR A 110 19.68 13.16 -2.11
C THR A 110 18.56 12.55 -1.28
N LYS A 111 18.53 12.80 0.04
CA LYS A 111 17.46 12.31 0.91
C LYS A 111 16.08 12.82 0.48
N ARG A 112 15.98 14.11 0.17
CA ARG A 112 14.73 14.75 -0.34
C ARG A 112 14.34 14.29 -1.75
N SER A 113 15.27 13.72 -2.51
CA SER A 113 15.00 13.18 -3.84
C SER A 113 14.30 11.80 -3.80
N VAL A 114 14.25 11.15 -2.63
CA VAL A 114 13.41 9.97 -2.43
C VAL A 114 11.96 10.42 -2.52
N GLY A 115 11.38 10.15 -3.69
CA GLY A 115 10.07 10.60 -4.07
C GLY A 115 8.95 9.99 -3.23
N PRO A 116 7.72 10.43 -3.46
CA PRO A 116 6.59 9.97 -2.67
C PRO A 116 6.32 8.48 -2.88
N ILE A 117 6.03 7.79 -1.79
CA ILE A 117 5.78 6.34 -1.79
C ILE A 117 4.35 6.10 -2.23
N SER A 118 4.20 5.37 -3.33
CA SER A 118 2.88 5.02 -3.88
C SER A 118 2.48 3.63 -3.44
N MET A 119 1.22 3.41 -3.07
CA MET A 119 0.71 2.09 -2.73
C MET A 119 -0.46 1.70 -3.62
N ARG A 120 -0.54 0.41 -3.91
CA ARG A 120 -1.67 -0.25 -4.57
C ARG A 120 -2.08 -1.43 -3.72
N PHE A 121 -3.39 -1.62 -3.58
CA PHE A 121 -3.97 -2.71 -2.82
C PHE A 121 -5.44 -2.88 -3.21
N GLU A 122 -5.95 -4.08 -2.98
CA GLU A 122 -7.37 -4.40 -3.03
C GLU A 122 -7.84 -4.87 -1.65
N ILE A 123 -8.97 -4.37 -1.18
CA ILE A 123 -9.63 -4.86 0.03
C ILE A 123 -11.01 -5.41 -0.36
N PRO A 124 -11.18 -6.75 -0.39
CA PRO A 124 -12.46 -7.37 -0.67
C PRO A 124 -13.43 -7.22 0.50
N GLN A 125 -14.73 -7.15 0.18
CA GLN A 125 -15.83 -7.06 1.14
C GLN A 125 -15.75 -5.88 2.11
N TYR A 126 -14.95 -4.86 1.79
CA TYR A 126 -14.77 -3.66 2.58
C TYR A 126 -15.21 -2.43 1.79
N SER A 127 -15.95 -1.55 2.46
CA SER A 127 -16.45 -0.29 1.90
C SER A 127 -15.87 0.87 2.69
N PHE A 128 -14.86 1.54 2.12
CA PHE A 128 -14.25 2.72 2.73
C PHE A 128 -15.24 3.89 2.88
N SER A 129 -16.22 3.99 1.97
CA SER A 129 -17.23 5.04 1.97
C SER A 129 -18.25 4.90 3.11
N GLY A 130 -18.28 3.76 3.80
CA GLY A 130 -19.35 3.41 4.74
C GLY A 130 -20.70 3.15 4.04
N LEU A 131 -20.74 3.20 2.70
CA LEU A 131 -21.95 2.94 1.94
C LEU A 131 -22.26 1.45 2.00
N CYS A 132 -23.45 1.12 2.50
CA CYS A 132 -23.97 -0.22 2.57
C CYS A 132 -25.38 -0.29 1.97
N ILE A 133 -25.63 -1.32 1.16
CA ILE A 133 -26.96 -1.60 0.62
C ILE A 133 -27.78 -2.25 1.74
N ARG A 134 -28.79 -1.53 2.25
CA ARG A 134 -29.66 -2.03 3.32
C ARG A 134 -30.76 -2.95 2.81
N VAL A 135 -31.39 -2.59 1.70
CA VAL A 135 -32.52 -3.32 1.14
C VAL A 135 -32.46 -3.27 -0.38
N LEU A 136 -32.60 -4.44 -1.02
CA LEU A 136 -32.87 -4.56 -2.45
C LEU A 136 -34.31 -5.08 -2.60
N ARG A 137 -35.23 -4.20 -2.97
CA ARG A 137 -36.63 -4.58 -3.26
C ARG A 137 -36.75 -4.92 -4.74
N LEU A 138 -37.37 -6.05 -5.03
CA LEU A 138 -37.77 -6.46 -6.37
C LEU A 138 -39.29 -6.38 -6.40
N GLU A 139 -39.87 -5.68 -7.36
CA GLU A 139 -41.30 -5.78 -7.63
C GLU A 139 -41.53 -6.99 -8.53
N GLU A 140 -42.15 -8.02 -7.97
CA GLU A 140 -42.45 -9.27 -8.68
C GLU A 140 -43.70 -9.12 -9.55
N ARG A 141 -43.63 -9.62 -10.80
CA ARG A 141 -44.81 -9.78 -11.67
C ARG A 141 -45.42 -11.19 -11.62
N SER A 142 -44.74 -12.17 -11.01
CA SER A 142 -45.19 -13.57 -10.96
C SER A 142 -44.61 -14.32 -9.75
N SER A 143 -45.48 -15.03 -9.03
CA SER A 143 -45.25 -15.69 -7.71
C SER A 143 -44.21 -16.82 -7.66
N SER A 144 -43.61 -17.22 -8.78
CA SER A 144 -42.73 -18.40 -8.87
C SER A 144 -41.24 -18.07 -9.06
N TYR A 145 -40.86 -16.79 -9.10
CA TYR A 145 -39.50 -16.36 -9.42
C TYR A 145 -38.76 -15.81 -8.18
N ASN A 146 -37.87 -16.62 -7.60
CA ASN A 146 -37.01 -16.23 -6.47
C ASN A 146 -35.53 -16.10 -6.93
N PRO A 147 -35.08 -14.94 -7.41
CA PRO A 147 -33.72 -14.77 -7.89
C PRO A 147 -32.68 -14.70 -6.76
N THR A 148 -31.54 -15.36 -6.95
CA THR A 148 -30.37 -15.26 -6.07
C THR A 148 -29.80 -13.85 -6.08
N ARG A 149 -29.55 -13.28 -4.89
CA ARG A 149 -29.01 -11.93 -4.71
C ARG A 149 -27.58 -12.01 -4.18
N TRP A 150 -26.65 -11.32 -4.82
CA TRP A 150 -25.27 -11.21 -4.36
C TRP A 150 -24.80 -9.76 -4.42
N ILE A 151 -24.01 -9.35 -3.45
CA ILE A 151 -23.39 -8.03 -3.38
C ILE A 151 -21.91 -8.25 -3.11
N ARG A 152 -21.05 -7.57 -3.87
CA ARG A 152 -19.61 -7.55 -3.65
C ARG A 152 -19.15 -6.11 -3.52
N ASN A 153 -18.57 -5.79 -2.36
CA ASN A 153 -17.83 -4.53 -2.18
C ASN A 153 -16.35 -4.80 -2.43
N VAL A 154 -15.69 -3.90 -3.16
CA VAL A 154 -14.24 -3.94 -3.39
C VAL A 154 -13.71 -2.53 -3.24
N THR A 155 -12.71 -2.34 -2.38
CA THR A 155 -11.97 -1.09 -2.27
C THR A 155 -10.63 -1.23 -2.98
N LEU A 156 -10.38 -0.38 -3.97
CA LEU A 156 -9.13 -0.36 -4.74
C LEU A 156 -8.38 0.95 -4.48
N ALA A 157 -7.07 0.86 -4.26
CA ALA A 157 -6.20 2.02 -4.18
C ALA A 157 -5.71 2.44 -5.57
N ASN A 158 -6.33 3.48 -6.12
CA ASN A 158 -5.95 4.02 -7.44
C ASN A 158 -4.89 5.14 -7.34
N SER A 159 -5.00 6.02 -6.34
CA SER A 159 -4.01 7.06 -6.05
C SER A 159 -3.83 7.18 -4.54
N TYR A 160 -2.94 6.34 -4.01
CA TYR A 160 -2.63 6.30 -2.59
C TYR A 160 -1.14 6.58 -2.40
N VAL A 161 -0.82 7.82 -2.03
CA VAL A 161 0.54 8.35 -2.11
C VAL A 161 0.92 9.03 -0.81
N PHE A 162 2.06 8.66 -0.26
CA PHE A 162 2.65 9.25 0.93
C PHE A 162 3.83 10.13 0.52
N ARG A 163 3.80 11.39 0.94
CA ARG A 163 4.94 12.29 0.74
C ARG A 163 5.98 12.01 1.82
N THR A 164 7.17 11.64 1.39
CA THR A 164 8.39 11.60 2.19
C THR A 164 8.88 13.05 2.37
N CYS A 165 9.04 13.48 3.62
CA CYS A 165 9.52 14.83 3.97
C CYS A 165 11.06 14.94 3.92
#